data_AF-A0A383D1T4-F1
#
_entry.id   AF-A0A383D1T4-F1
#
_cell.length_a   1.000
_cell.length_b   1.000
_cell.length_c   1.000
_cell.angle_alpha   90.00
_cell.angle_beta   90.00
_cell.angle_gamma   90.00
#
_symmetry.space_group_name_H-M   'P 1'
#
loop_
_entity.id
_entity.type
_entity.pdbx_description
1 polymer ?
#
loop_
_entity_poly.entity_id
_entity_poly.type
_entity_poly.pdbx_seq_one_letter_code
_entity_poly.pdbx_strand_id
1 'polypeptide(L)'
;MRWSAFAAVLVTLAITYCYYQGAYKSAFGFTLLLATQSAIYSPAKYGYIRECLKKSGLSIGNAYTSAVTLTSILLGTVFFSYLFELYLGVNQYSTPEEILLHIAPVGWVLVGLSMVEFLATFGVRFYATQFSEVKLSVQKLITLHYLTNNIRVIKGNQIIWFSIWGTAIFWGMSQNLVAVIPALAKVNLGVTSPLMVNAMLALSVIGIMVGAYVSARKSVNSVKVNNIY
;
A
#
# COMPACT_ATOMS: atom_id res chain seq x y z
N MET A 1 9.95 10.36 -8.54
CA MET A 1 10.07 9.49 -7.35
C MET A 1 10.59 10.24 -6.14
N ARG A 2 11.80 10.80 -6.19
CA ARG A 2 12.43 11.56 -5.09
C ARG A 2 11.52 12.62 -4.45
N TRP A 3 10.88 13.47 -5.27
CA TRP A 3 9.93 14.49 -4.80
C TRP A 3 8.73 13.91 -4.04
N SER A 4 8.24 12.75 -4.48
CA SER A 4 7.09 12.09 -3.84
C SER A 4 7.49 11.49 -2.49
N ALA A 5 8.65 10.85 -2.41
CA ALA A 5 9.19 10.33 -1.15
C ALA A 5 9.54 11.46 -0.17
N PHE A 6 10.09 12.58 -0.64
CA PHE A 6 10.31 13.76 0.18
C PHE A 6 9.00 14.33 0.73
N ALA A 7 7.95 14.39 -0.09
CA ALA A 7 6.62 14.81 0.37
C ALA A 7 6.09 13.88 1.48
N ALA A 8 6.32 12.57 1.40
CA ALA A 8 5.94 11.63 2.45
C ALA A 8 6.63 11.93 3.80
N VAL A 9 7.89 12.36 3.79
CA VAL A 9 8.60 12.82 5.01
C VAL A 9 7.92 14.03 5.62
N LEU A 10 7.59 15.05 4.80
CA LEU A 10 6.91 16.25 5.30
C LEU A 10 5.54 15.92 5.89
N VAL A 11 4.80 15.01 5.27
CA VAL A 11 3.47 14.60 5.73
C VAL A 11 3.56 13.79 7.01
N THR A 12 4.52 12.87 7.14
CA THR A 12 4.72 12.10 8.39
C THR A 12 5.19 12.99 9.55
N LEU A 13 5.98 14.03 9.27
CA LEU A 13 6.31 15.06 10.26
C LEU A 13 5.06 15.83 10.71
N ALA A 14 4.17 16.20 9.77
CA ALA A 14 2.91 16.85 10.09
C ALA A 14 1.97 15.95 10.92
N ILE A 15 1.87 14.65 10.58
CA ILE A 15 1.12 13.65 11.36
C ILE A 15 1.69 13.59 12.79
N THR A 16 3.01 13.47 12.92
CA THR A 16 3.69 13.39 14.22
C THR A 16 3.45 14.65 15.05
N TYR A 17 3.53 15.83 14.44
CA TYR A 17 3.18 17.09 15.09
C TYR A 17 1.72 17.09 15.59
N CYS A 18 0.77 16.65 14.76
CA CYS A 18 -0.63 16.54 15.18
C CYS A 18 -0.83 15.56 16.34
N TYR A 19 -0.04 14.49 16.44
CA TYR A 19 -0.12 13.54 17.55
C TYR A 19 0.23 14.24 18.88
N TYR A 20 1.31 15.03 18.91
CA TYR A 20 1.70 15.81 20.10
C TYR A 20 0.71 16.92 20.47
N GLN A 21 -0.14 17.35 19.54
CA GLN A 21 -1.19 18.33 19.81
C GLN A 21 -2.55 17.68 20.13
N GLY A 22 -2.64 16.34 20.13
CA GLY A 22 -3.92 15.62 20.24
C GLY A 22 -4.89 15.92 19.09
N ALA A 23 -4.43 16.46 17.96
CA ALA A 23 -5.28 16.97 16.89
C ALA A 23 -5.78 15.85 15.97
N TYR A 24 -6.69 15.01 16.47
CA TYR A 24 -7.16 13.79 15.78
C TYR A 24 -7.65 14.02 14.35
N LYS A 25 -8.57 14.97 14.14
CA LYS A 25 -9.14 15.24 12.81
C LYS A 25 -8.07 15.65 11.79
N SER A 26 -7.11 16.47 12.23
CA SER A 26 -5.99 16.90 11.38
C SER A 26 -5.03 15.75 11.09
N ALA A 27 -4.70 14.94 12.09
CA ALA A 27 -3.86 13.76 11.91
C ALA A 27 -4.48 12.78 10.92
N PHE A 28 -5.79 12.54 11.03
CA PHE A 28 -6.54 11.73 10.07
C PHE A 28 -6.49 12.31 8.65
N GLY A 29 -6.66 13.63 8.51
CA GLY A 29 -6.54 14.33 7.22
C GLY A 29 -5.17 14.18 6.58
N PHE A 30 -4.09 14.31 7.36
CA PHE A 30 -2.73 14.09 6.86
C PHE A 30 -2.46 12.63 6.51
N THR A 31 -3.01 11.66 7.26
CA THR A 31 -2.95 10.24 6.91
C THR A 31 -3.63 9.96 5.57
N LEU A 32 -4.79 10.59 5.30
CA LEU A 32 -5.44 10.50 3.99
C LEU A 32 -4.58 11.08 2.87
N LEU A 33 -3.91 12.21 3.14
CA LEU A 33 -3.00 12.84 2.18
C LEU A 33 -1.79 11.95 1.89
N LEU A 34 -1.21 11.31 2.91
CA LEU A 34 -0.14 10.32 2.76
C LEU A 34 -0.59 9.13 1.91
N ALA A 35 -1.80 8.61 2.15
CA ALA A 35 -2.37 7.51 1.37
C ALA A 35 -2.59 7.92 -0.10
N THR A 36 -3.07 9.14 -0.34
CA THR A 36 -3.26 9.70 -1.69
C THR A 36 -1.91 9.84 -2.42
N GLN A 37 -0.88 10.35 -1.74
CA GLN A 37 0.47 10.40 -2.29
C GLN A 37 0.98 8.99 -2.64
N SER A 38 0.75 8.00 -1.77
CA SER A 38 1.14 6.61 -2.01
C SER A 38 0.42 6.00 -3.23
N ALA A 39 -0.87 6.32 -3.41
CA ALA A 39 -1.65 5.89 -4.57
C ALA A 39 -1.11 6.46 -5.88
N ILE A 40 -0.72 7.74 -5.91
CA ILE A 40 -0.11 8.39 -7.08
C ILE A 40 1.32 7.89 -7.32
N TYR A 41 2.05 7.58 -6.25
CA TYR A 41 3.44 7.13 -6.34
C TYR A 41 3.57 5.70 -6.87
N SER A 42 2.57 4.85 -6.66
CA SER A 42 2.60 3.43 -7.05
C SER A 42 2.74 3.21 -8.57
N PRO A 43 1.97 3.86 -9.46
CA PRO A 43 2.17 3.77 -10.92
C PRO A 43 3.58 4.14 -11.37
N ALA A 44 4.20 5.14 -10.73
CA ALA A 44 5.58 5.52 -11.04
C ALA A 44 6.57 4.40 -10.69
N LYS A 45 6.38 3.72 -9.55
CA LYS A 45 7.19 2.56 -9.13
C LYS A 45 7.09 1.40 -10.14
N TYR A 46 5.89 1.05 -10.56
CA TYR A 46 5.69 0.00 -11.57
C TYR A 46 6.24 0.39 -12.96
N GLY A 47 6.17 1.67 -13.34
CA GLY A 47 6.79 2.18 -14.55
C GLY A 47 8.32 2.01 -14.54
N TYR A 48 8.96 2.32 -13.42
CA TYR A 48 10.41 2.17 -13.26
C TYR A 48 10.89 0.71 -13.33
N ILE A 49 10.13 -0.24 -12.78
CA ILE A 49 10.45 -1.68 -12.88
C ILE A 49 10.55 -2.10 -14.36
N ARG A 50 9.62 -1.62 -15.19
CA ARG A 50 9.63 -1.88 -16.64
C ARG A 50 10.87 -1.30 -17.33
N GLU A 51 11.31 -0.13 -16.91
CA GLU A 51 12.53 0.50 -17.45
C GLU A 51 13.79 -0.27 -17.02
N CYS A 52 13.84 -0.70 -15.76
CA CYS A 52 14.98 -1.41 -15.18
C CYS A 52 15.14 -2.84 -15.73
N LEU A 53 14.03 -3.58 -15.88
CA LEU A 53 14.05 -5.01 -16.19
C LEU A 53 13.64 -5.34 -17.64
N LYS A 54 13.32 -4.32 -18.44
CA LYS A 54 12.75 -4.46 -19.79
C LYS A 54 11.47 -5.33 -19.78
N LYS A 55 10.98 -5.72 -20.96
CA LYS A 55 9.75 -6.52 -21.09
C LYS A 55 9.88 -7.94 -20.54
N SER A 56 11.05 -8.57 -20.69
CA SER A 56 11.29 -9.95 -20.27
C SER A 56 11.31 -10.11 -18.74
N GLY A 57 11.87 -9.14 -18.01
CA GLY A 57 11.93 -9.20 -16.54
C GLY A 57 10.72 -8.59 -15.81
N LEU A 58 9.72 -8.07 -16.53
CA LEU A 58 8.59 -7.36 -15.91
C LEU A 58 7.74 -8.25 -14.99
N SER A 59 7.51 -9.51 -15.39
CA SER A 59 6.74 -10.47 -14.57
C SER A 59 7.44 -10.74 -13.23
N ILE A 60 8.74 -11.03 -13.29
CA ILE A 60 9.57 -11.30 -12.11
C ILE A 60 9.69 -10.06 -11.21
N GLY A 61 9.92 -8.89 -11.79
CA GLY A 61 9.98 -7.62 -11.04
C GLY A 61 8.69 -7.29 -10.31
N ASN A 62 7.54 -7.52 -10.98
CA ASN A 62 6.23 -7.36 -10.34
C ASN A 62 6.03 -8.38 -9.21
N ALA A 63 6.45 -9.63 -9.38
CA ALA A 63 6.35 -10.65 -8.34
C ALA A 63 7.15 -10.27 -7.08
N TYR A 64 8.41 -9.87 -7.24
CA TYR A 64 9.23 -9.41 -6.10
C TYR A 64 8.63 -8.19 -5.41
N THR A 65 8.20 -7.19 -6.18
CA THR A 65 7.62 -5.96 -5.62
C THR A 65 6.35 -6.26 -4.83
N SER A 66 5.47 -7.11 -5.35
CA SER A 66 4.26 -7.53 -4.65
C SER A 66 4.58 -8.34 -3.40
N ALA A 67 5.53 -9.28 -3.45
CA ALA A 67 5.94 -10.08 -2.30
C ALA A 67 6.52 -9.23 -1.15
N VAL A 68 7.41 -8.29 -1.49
CA VAL A 68 7.98 -7.33 -0.53
C VAL A 68 6.88 -6.45 0.05
N THR A 69 5.94 -5.97 -0.78
CA THR A 69 4.84 -5.11 -0.31
C THR A 69 3.93 -5.84 0.67
N LEU A 70 3.49 -7.07 0.33
CA LEU A 70 2.64 -7.87 1.22
C LEU A 70 3.34 -8.21 2.54
N THR A 71 4.61 -8.57 2.48
CA THR A 71 5.43 -8.85 3.67
C THR A 71 5.62 -7.58 4.52
N SER A 72 5.78 -6.42 3.90
CA SER A 72 5.92 -5.15 4.61
C SER A 72 4.62 -4.73 5.29
N ILE A 73 3.46 -4.89 4.62
CA ILE A 73 2.14 -4.64 5.21
C ILE A 73 1.94 -5.54 6.43
N LEU A 74 2.27 -6.82 6.30
CA LEU A 74 2.20 -7.80 7.37
C LEU A 74 3.03 -7.40 8.59
N LEU A 75 4.33 -7.20 8.38
CA LEU A 75 5.27 -6.86 9.44
C LEU A 75 4.92 -5.51 10.07
N GLY A 76 4.58 -4.51 9.26
CA GLY A 76 4.15 -3.20 9.73
C GLY A 76 2.89 -3.28 10.60
N THR A 77 1.88 -4.05 10.16
CA THR A 77 0.63 -4.21 10.91
C THR A 77 0.86 -4.80 12.30
N VAL A 78 1.68 -5.86 12.40
CA VAL A 78 2.02 -6.47 13.70
C VAL A 78 2.92 -5.55 14.54
N PHE A 79 3.94 -4.97 13.93
CA PHE A 79 4.92 -4.11 14.61
C PHE A 79 4.27 -2.84 15.20
N PHE A 80 3.45 -2.13 14.43
CA PHE A 80 2.74 -0.95 14.93
C PHE A 80 1.68 -1.31 15.97
N SER A 81 1.03 -2.48 15.86
CA SER A 81 0.11 -2.95 16.90
C SER A 81 0.81 -3.25 18.22
N TYR A 82 2.00 -3.84 18.16
CA TYR A 82 2.83 -4.05 19.34
C TYR A 82 3.26 -2.72 19.98
N LEU A 83 3.72 -1.75 19.17
CA LEU A 83 4.05 -0.42 19.69
C LEU A 83 2.82 0.27 20.31
N PHE A 84 1.65 0.15 19.69
CA PHE A 84 0.40 0.72 20.19
C PHE A 84 0.05 0.16 21.59
N GLU A 85 0.14 -1.16 21.77
CA GLU A 85 -0.08 -1.78 23.10
C GLU A 85 1.00 -1.41 24.11
N LEU A 86 2.27 -1.34 23.68
CA LEU A 86 3.39 -0.96 24.55
C LEU A 86 3.22 0.46 25.13
N TYR A 87 2.77 1.42 24.31
CA TYR A 87 2.60 2.82 24.72
C TYR A 87 1.28 3.09 25.47
N LEU A 88 0.20 2.38 25.14
CA LEU A 88 -1.08 2.56 25.85
C LEU A 88 -1.16 1.75 27.14
N GLY A 89 -0.44 0.64 27.23
CA GLY A 89 -0.47 -0.26 28.38
C GLY A 89 -1.87 -0.84 28.62
N VAL A 90 -2.25 -0.95 29.90
CA VAL A 90 -3.56 -1.47 30.34
C VAL A 90 -4.60 -0.34 30.47
N ASN A 91 -4.22 0.90 30.18
CA ASN A 91 -5.07 2.06 30.41
C ASN A 91 -6.19 2.14 29.36
N GLN A 92 -7.41 2.39 29.82
CA GLN A 92 -8.55 2.63 28.95
C GLN A 92 -8.71 4.13 28.75
N TYR A 93 -8.27 4.63 27.59
CA TYR A 93 -8.50 6.01 27.18
C TYR A 93 -9.88 6.13 26.55
N SER A 94 -10.60 7.20 26.91
CA SER A 94 -11.98 7.40 26.46
C SER A 94 -12.07 8.27 25.21
N THR A 95 -11.01 9.03 24.91
CA THR A 95 -11.00 9.98 23.78
C THR A 95 -9.86 9.67 22.79
N PRO A 96 -10.08 9.83 21.46
CA PRO A 96 -9.04 9.70 20.45
C PRO A 96 -7.85 10.65 20.65
N GLU A 97 -8.10 11.83 21.21
CA GLU A 97 -7.11 12.86 21.48
C GLU A 97 -6.09 12.41 22.55
N GLU A 98 -6.56 11.78 23.64
CA GLU A 98 -5.69 11.19 24.66
C GLU A 98 -4.84 10.06 24.08
N ILE A 99 -5.45 9.17 23.29
CA ILE A 99 -4.73 8.07 22.64
C ILE A 99 -3.56 8.62 21.81
N LEU A 100 -3.80 9.67 21.01
CA LEU A 100 -2.81 10.29 20.16
C LEU A 100 -1.61 10.85 20.92
N LEU A 101 -1.85 11.52 22.04
CA LEU A 101 -0.78 12.06 22.87
C LEU A 101 0.12 10.94 23.41
N HIS A 102 -0.48 9.83 23.83
CA HIS A 102 0.27 8.67 24.33
C HIS A 102 1.07 7.94 23.24
N ILE A 103 0.51 7.81 22.04
CA ILE A 103 1.20 7.17 20.92
C ILE A 103 2.07 8.15 20.10
N ALA A 104 2.17 9.42 20.51
CA ALA A 104 2.95 10.43 19.80
C ALA A 104 4.39 10.00 19.46
N PRO A 105 5.13 9.30 20.35
CA PRO A 105 6.46 8.78 20.03
C PRO A 105 6.49 7.80 18.85
N VAL A 106 5.39 7.06 18.61
CA VAL A 106 5.26 6.14 17.46
C VAL A 106 5.27 6.91 16.13
N GLY A 107 4.85 8.18 16.12
CA GLY A 107 4.95 9.05 14.94
C GLY A 107 6.39 9.20 14.43
N TRP A 108 7.39 9.23 15.32
CA TRP A 108 8.80 9.29 14.92
C TRP A 108 9.27 8.02 14.20
N VAL A 109 8.68 6.87 14.50
CA VAL A 109 8.94 5.63 13.77
C VAL A 109 8.44 5.74 12.32
N LEU A 110 7.25 6.32 12.12
CA LEU A 110 6.71 6.63 10.78
C LEU A 110 7.63 7.59 10.02
N VAL A 111 8.10 8.66 10.66
CA VAL A 111 9.07 9.60 10.07
C VAL A 111 10.36 8.87 9.69
N GLY A 112 10.90 8.05 10.59
CA GLY A 112 12.11 7.25 10.33
C GLY A 112 11.96 6.34 9.10
N LEU A 113 10.84 5.62 8.99
CA LEU A 113 10.58 4.76 7.82
C LEU A 113 10.45 5.58 6.53
N SER A 114 9.78 6.73 6.56
CA SER A 114 9.68 7.62 5.39
C SER A 114 11.03 8.22 4.98
N MET A 115 11.90 8.49 5.97
CA MET A 115 13.28 8.93 5.72
C MET A 115 14.10 7.83 5.06
N VAL A 116 13.97 6.57 5.51
CA VAL A 116 14.61 5.42 4.86
C VAL A 116 14.12 5.28 3.42
N GLU A 117 12.81 5.41 3.15
CA GLU A 117 12.26 5.44 1.79
C GLU A 117 12.91 6.55 0.96
N PHE A 118 12.94 7.77 1.48
CA PHE A 118 13.52 8.92 0.80
C PHE A 118 15.00 8.71 0.47
N LEU A 119 15.79 8.24 1.44
CA LEU A 119 17.21 7.94 1.25
C LEU A 119 17.42 6.83 0.19
N ALA A 120 16.58 5.79 0.22
CA ALA A 120 16.62 4.72 -0.77
C ALA A 120 16.39 5.24 -2.20
N THR A 121 15.62 6.32 -2.38
CA THR A 121 15.40 6.92 -3.72
C THR A 121 16.65 7.53 -4.36
N PHE A 122 17.73 7.76 -3.59
CA PHE A 122 19.01 8.19 -4.16
C PHE A 122 19.80 7.03 -4.79
N GLY A 123 19.62 5.80 -4.29
CA GLY A 123 20.23 4.60 -4.86
C GLY A 123 19.59 4.14 -6.18
N VAL A 124 18.42 4.69 -6.53
CA VAL A 124 17.71 4.40 -7.76
C VAL A 124 18.42 5.05 -8.95
N ARG A 125 18.87 4.25 -9.92
CA ARG A 125 19.47 4.74 -11.16
C ARG A 125 18.39 5.37 -12.03
N PHE A 126 18.67 6.54 -12.60
CA PHE A 126 17.77 7.11 -13.62
C PHE A 126 18.09 6.46 -14.96
N TYR A 127 17.14 5.70 -15.49
CA TYR A 127 17.19 5.32 -16.90
C TYR A 127 16.76 6.52 -17.72
N ALA A 128 17.55 6.87 -18.74
CA ALA A 128 17.18 7.95 -19.65
C ALA A 128 15.86 7.58 -20.33
N THR A 129 14.77 8.18 -19.87
CA THR A 129 13.50 8.10 -20.55
C THR A 129 13.66 8.75 -21.91
N GLN A 130 13.34 8.04 -22.98
CA GLN A 130 12.91 8.74 -24.19
C GLN A 130 11.66 9.50 -23.77
N PHE A 131 11.81 10.78 -23.45
CA PHE A 131 10.71 11.64 -23.08
C PHE A 131 9.72 11.57 -24.24
N SER A 132 8.60 10.90 -24.00
CA SER A 132 7.48 11.00 -24.93
C SER A 132 7.07 12.46 -24.88
N GLU A 133 7.19 13.18 -26.00
CA GLU A 133 6.79 14.59 -26.14
C GLU A 133 5.28 14.83 -25.95
N VAL A 134 4.55 13.82 -25.47
CA VAL A 134 3.12 13.86 -25.23
C VAL A 134 2.84 14.83 -24.09
N LYS A 135 2.52 16.07 -24.45
CA LYS A 135 2.03 17.09 -23.52
C LYS A 135 0.67 16.67 -23.00
N LEU A 136 0.52 16.68 -21.67
CA LEU A 136 -0.75 16.41 -21.02
C LEU A 136 -1.67 17.61 -21.24
N SER A 137 -2.79 17.40 -21.92
CA SER A 137 -3.78 18.46 -22.15
C SER A 137 -4.72 18.57 -20.96
N VAL A 138 -4.72 19.74 -20.30
CA VAL A 138 -5.61 20.03 -19.17
C VAL A 138 -7.08 19.91 -19.57
N GLN A 139 -7.43 20.35 -20.78
CA GLN A 139 -8.79 20.25 -21.30
C GLN A 139 -9.25 18.78 -21.45
N LYS A 140 -8.36 17.89 -21.93
CA LYS A 140 -8.64 16.45 -22.02
C LYS A 140 -8.67 15.76 -20.65
N LEU A 141 -7.97 16.31 -19.66
CA LEU A 141 -8.00 15.81 -18.29
C LEU A 141 -9.34 16.15 -17.61
N ILE A 142 -9.77 17.41 -17.67
CA ILE A 142 -11.03 17.88 -17.05
C ILE A 142 -12.24 17.21 -17.71
N THR A 143 -12.22 17.01 -19.02
CA THR A 143 -13.30 16.31 -19.75
C THR A 143 -13.27 14.79 -19.54
N LEU A 144 -12.37 14.26 -18.70
CA LEU A 144 -12.17 12.82 -18.47
C LEU A 144 -11.94 12.02 -19.76
N HIS A 145 -11.49 12.67 -20.84
CA HIS A 145 -11.27 12.05 -22.12
C HIS A 145 -10.19 10.95 -22.03
N TYR A 146 -9.12 11.20 -21.28
CA TYR A 146 -8.11 10.18 -21.00
C TYR A 146 -8.68 8.97 -20.26
N LEU A 147 -9.51 9.21 -19.23
CA LEU A 147 -10.11 8.14 -18.43
C LEU A 147 -11.05 7.28 -19.28
N THR A 148 -11.95 7.92 -20.03
CA THR A 148 -12.93 7.22 -20.88
C THR A 148 -12.26 6.41 -21.99
N ASN A 149 -11.22 6.97 -22.64
CA ASN A 149 -10.45 6.25 -23.64
C ASN A 149 -9.70 5.06 -23.04
N ASN A 150 -9.05 5.24 -21.89
CA ASN A 150 -8.36 4.15 -21.19
C ASN A 150 -9.32 3.04 -20.78
N ILE A 151 -10.49 3.37 -20.22
CA ILE A 151 -11.52 2.37 -19.87
C ILE A 151 -11.99 1.63 -21.12
N ARG A 152 -12.19 2.32 -22.25
CA ARG A 152 -12.56 1.69 -23.52
C ARG A 152 -11.52 0.68 -23.99
N VAL A 153 -10.23 1.06 -23.97
CA VAL A 153 -9.12 0.17 -24.34
C VAL A 153 -9.04 -1.04 -23.40
N ILE A 154 -9.16 -0.81 -22.08
CA ILE A 154 -9.15 -1.87 -21.08
C ILE A 154 -10.29 -2.86 -21.32
N LYS A 155 -11.53 -2.36 -21.55
CA LYS A 155 -12.70 -3.21 -21.83
C LYS A 155 -12.57 -3.99 -23.14
N GLY A 156 -11.84 -3.46 -24.12
CA GLY A 156 -11.55 -4.15 -25.38
C GLY A 156 -10.67 -5.39 -25.24
N ASN A 157 -9.91 -5.51 -24.14
CA ASN A 157 -9.10 -6.68 -23.84
C ASN A 157 -9.68 -7.47 -22.66
N GLN A 158 -10.37 -8.57 -22.96
CA GLN A 158 -11.03 -9.38 -21.94
C GLN A 158 -10.08 -9.91 -20.85
N ILE A 159 -8.84 -10.25 -21.20
CA ILE A 159 -7.85 -10.74 -20.22
C ILE A 159 -7.54 -9.63 -19.20
N ILE A 160 -7.28 -8.41 -19.66
CA ILE A 160 -7.02 -7.26 -18.77
C ILE A 160 -8.27 -6.93 -17.95
N TRP A 161 -9.44 -6.90 -18.57
CA TRP A 161 -10.70 -6.58 -17.90
C TRP A 161 -11.04 -7.55 -16.76
N PHE A 162 -10.98 -8.86 -17.02
CA PHE A 162 -11.23 -9.87 -15.99
C PHE A 162 -10.14 -9.90 -14.92
N SER A 163 -8.88 -9.61 -15.26
CA SER A 163 -7.80 -9.49 -14.28
C SER A 163 -8.04 -8.33 -13.29
N ILE A 164 -8.55 -7.20 -13.79
CA ILE A 164 -8.93 -6.05 -12.94
C ILE A 164 -10.08 -6.44 -12.01
N TRP A 165 -11.12 -7.08 -12.54
CA TRP A 165 -12.25 -7.54 -11.71
C TRP A 165 -11.83 -8.55 -10.65
N GLY A 166 -11.04 -9.56 -11.02
CA GLY A 166 -10.54 -10.55 -10.06
C GLY A 166 -9.75 -9.90 -8.94
N THR A 167 -8.85 -8.97 -9.28
CA THR A 167 -8.05 -8.21 -8.30
C THR A 167 -8.93 -7.31 -7.42
N ALA A 168 -9.88 -6.59 -8.02
CA ALA A 168 -10.77 -5.67 -7.31
C ALA A 168 -11.70 -6.41 -6.32
N ILE A 169 -12.28 -7.54 -6.73
CA ILE A 169 -13.14 -8.35 -5.86
C ILE A 169 -12.32 -8.96 -4.74
N PHE A 170 -11.16 -9.55 -5.05
CA PHE A 170 -10.28 -10.15 -4.06
C PHE A 170 -9.87 -9.15 -2.98
N TRP A 171 -9.34 -7.99 -3.39
CA TRP A 171 -8.92 -6.97 -2.45
C TRP A 171 -10.09 -6.29 -1.76
N GLY A 172 -11.20 -6.04 -2.45
CA GLY A 172 -12.41 -5.48 -1.86
C GLY A 172 -12.97 -6.35 -0.74
N MET A 173 -13.05 -7.67 -0.95
CA MET A 173 -13.46 -8.61 0.10
C MET A 173 -12.42 -8.69 1.24
N SER A 174 -11.13 -8.72 0.92
CA SER A 174 -10.05 -8.76 1.90
C SER A 174 -10.06 -7.54 2.82
N GLN A 175 -10.24 -6.32 2.28
CA GLN A 175 -10.30 -5.09 3.09
C GLN A 175 -11.55 -5.04 3.97
N ASN A 176 -12.69 -5.54 3.50
CA ASN A 176 -13.89 -5.68 4.34
C ASN A 176 -13.64 -6.63 5.52
N LEU A 177 -12.96 -7.75 5.29
CA LEU A 177 -12.59 -8.68 6.36
C LEU A 177 -11.70 -8.00 7.42
N VAL A 178 -10.67 -7.30 6.99
CA VAL A 178 -9.75 -6.56 7.88
C VAL A 178 -10.50 -5.52 8.74
N ALA A 179 -11.50 -4.86 8.17
CA ALA A 179 -12.30 -3.86 8.90
C ALA A 179 -13.23 -4.45 9.97
N VAL A 180 -13.80 -5.64 9.72
CA VAL A 180 -14.82 -6.25 10.60
C VAL A 180 -14.22 -7.19 11.65
N ILE A 181 -13.10 -7.84 11.35
CA ILE A 181 -12.48 -8.84 12.23
C ILE A 181 -12.18 -8.31 13.65
N PRO A 182 -11.65 -7.09 13.86
CA PRO A 182 -11.43 -6.58 15.23
C PRO A 182 -12.70 -6.51 16.08
N ALA A 183 -13.82 -6.08 15.50
CA ALA A 183 -15.09 -6.03 16.20
C ALA A 183 -15.64 -7.44 16.49
N LEU A 184 -15.56 -8.34 15.51
CA LEU A 184 -15.96 -9.75 15.66
C LEU A 184 -15.16 -10.46 16.75
N ALA A 185 -13.83 -10.28 16.74
CA ALA A 185 -12.92 -10.89 17.71
C ALA A 185 -13.20 -10.40 19.14
N LYS A 186 -13.50 -9.11 19.29
CA LYS A 186 -13.86 -8.51 20.58
C LYS A 186 -15.18 -9.06 21.13
N VAL A 187 -16.23 -9.10 20.31
CA VAL A 187 -17.58 -9.48 20.75
C VAL A 187 -17.74 -10.99 20.92
N ASN A 188 -17.22 -11.79 19.98
CA ASN A 188 -17.50 -13.24 19.94
C ASN A 188 -16.38 -14.10 20.52
N LEU A 189 -15.12 -13.63 20.47
CA LEU A 189 -13.95 -14.41 20.92
C LEU A 189 -13.35 -13.87 22.23
N GLY A 190 -13.85 -12.75 22.75
CA GLY A 190 -13.31 -12.09 23.93
C GLY A 190 -11.90 -11.52 23.74
N VAL A 191 -11.43 -11.42 22.49
CA VAL A 191 -10.08 -10.96 22.16
C VAL A 191 -10.10 -9.43 22.06
N THR A 192 -9.51 -8.77 23.05
CA THR A 192 -9.45 -7.30 23.12
C THR A 192 -8.12 -6.71 22.66
N SER A 193 -7.06 -7.51 22.56
CA SER A 193 -5.71 -7.10 22.16
C SER A 193 -5.65 -6.82 20.65
N PRO A 194 -5.39 -5.56 20.23
CA PRO A 194 -5.15 -5.24 18.83
C PRO A 194 -4.00 -6.05 18.22
N LEU A 195 -2.94 -6.32 18.98
CA LEU A 195 -1.81 -7.12 18.53
C LEU A 195 -2.24 -8.54 18.18
N MET A 196 -3.04 -9.19 19.04
CA MET A 196 -3.48 -10.56 18.78
C MET A 196 -4.39 -10.63 17.55
N VAL A 197 -5.33 -9.70 17.41
CA VAL A 197 -6.19 -9.60 16.22
C VAL A 197 -5.36 -9.42 14.95
N ASN A 198 -4.43 -8.47 14.97
CA ASN A 198 -3.60 -8.15 13.81
C ASN A 198 -2.58 -9.26 13.50
N ALA A 199 -2.11 -10.02 14.49
CA ALA A 199 -1.31 -11.22 14.30
C ALA A 199 -2.12 -12.37 13.67
N MET A 200 -3.41 -12.50 13.97
CA MET A 200 -4.29 -13.46 13.29
C MET A 200 -4.54 -13.04 11.83
N LEU A 201 -4.84 -11.76 11.59
CA LEU A 201 -4.98 -11.22 10.23
C LEU A 201 -3.71 -11.39 9.43
N ALA A 202 -2.56 -11.23 10.07
CA ALA A 202 -1.25 -11.45 9.51
C ALA A 202 -1.09 -12.87 8.90
N LEU A 203 -1.65 -13.91 9.53
CA LEU A 203 -1.61 -15.28 8.99
C LEU A 203 -2.34 -15.41 7.64
N SER A 204 -3.32 -14.55 7.34
CA SER A 204 -3.99 -14.57 6.04
C SER A 204 -3.03 -14.34 4.87
N VAL A 205 -1.95 -13.57 5.09
CA VAL A 205 -0.91 -13.32 4.09
C VAL A 205 -0.16 -14.60 3.71
N ILE A 206 0.02 -15.53 4.66
CA ILE A 206 0.58 -16.86 4.35
C ILE A 206 -0.36 -17.60 3.40
N GLY A 207 -1.67 -17.53 3.64
CA GLY A 207 -2.69 -18.06 2.72
C GLY A 207 -2.59 -17.45 1.33
N ILE A 208 -2.36 -16.13 1.22
CA ILE A 208 -2.13 -15.45 -0.06
C ILE A 208 -0.87 -15.99 -0.74
N MET A 209 0.24 -16.15 0.00
CA MET A 209 1.50 -16.68 -0.54
C MET A 209 1.34 -18.12 -1.05
N VAL A 210 0.69 -18.99 -0.28
CA VAL A 210 0.41 -20.38 -0.69
C VAL A 210 -0.51 -20.42 -1.90
N GLY A 211 -1.58 -19.62 -1.90
CA GLY A 211 -2.51 -19.51 -3.03
C GLY A 211 -1.82 -19.03 -4.31
N ALA A 212 -0.97 -18.00 -4.20
CA ALA A 212 -0.17 -17.50 -5.31
C ALA A 212 0.80 -18.56 -5.84
N TYR A 213 1.47 -19.31 -4.96
CA TYR A 213 2.37 -20.40 -5.34
C TYR A 213 1.63 -21.53 -6.07
N VAL A 214 0.51 -22.01 -5.53
CA VAL A 214 -0.30 -23.07 -6.16
C VAL A 214 -0.85 -22.62 -7.51
N SER A 215 -1.32 -21.37 -7.60
CA SER A 215 -1.80 -20.78 -8.85
C SER A 215 -0.68 -20.67 -9.88
N ALA A 216 0.50 -20.18 -9.49
CA ALA A 216 1.66 -20.11 -10.37
C ALA A 216 2.06 -21.48 -10.91
N ARG A 217 2.12 -22.50 -10.05
CA ARG A 217 2.47 -23.88 -10.44
C ARG A 217 1.48 -24.48 -11.45
N LYS A 218 0.17 -24.24 -11.26
CA LYS A 218 -0.86 -24.71 -12.20
C LYS A 218 -0.92 -23.88 -13.50
N SER A 219 -0.51 -22.62 -13.43
CA SER A 219 -0.52 -21.69 -14.56
C SER A 219 0.56 -21.96 -15.61
N VAL A 220 1.65 -22.66 -15.27
CA VAL A 220 2.77 -22.97 -16.18
C VAL A 220 2.29 -23.66 -17.48
N ASN A 221 1.19 -24.42 -17.42
CA ASN A 221 0.64 -25.13 -18.58
C ASN A 221 -0.52 -24.42 -19.30
N SER A 222 -1.06 -23.33 -18.74
CA SER A 222 -2.33 -22.72 -19.23
C SER A 222 -2.20 -21.24 -19.61
N VAL A 223 -1.31 -20.49 -18.96
CA VAL A 223 -1.08 -19.08 -19.28
C VAL A 223 0.25 -18.98 -20.02
N LYS A 224 0.22 -19.24 -21.33
CA LYS A 224 1.31 -18.86 -22.23
C LYS A 224 1.37 -17.34 -22.31
N VAL A 225 2.03 -16.71 -21.34
CA VAL A 225 2.60 -15.39 -21.61
C VAL A 225 3.74 -15.65 -22.59
N ASN A 226 3.70 -15.09 -23.79
CA ASN A 226 4.80 -15.11 -24.77
C ASN A 226 6.05 -14.33 -24.28
N ASN A 227 6.35 -14.39 -22.99
CA ASN A 227 7.60 -14.02 -22.36
C ASN A 227 8.24 -15.34 -21.90
N ILE A 228 8.70 -16.12 -22.88
CA ILE A 228 9.41 -17.37 -22.63
C ILE A 228 10.89 -17.02 -22.46
N TYR A 229 11.50 -17.70 -21.48
CA TYR A 229 12.93 -17.82 -21.16
C TYR A 229 13.90 -17.52 -22.32
#